data_AF-A0AA42CFH6-F1
#
_entry.id   AF-A0AA42CFH6-F1
#
_cell.length_a   1.000
_cell.length_b   1.000
_cell.length_c   1.000
_cell.angle_alpha   90.00
_cell.angle_beta   90.00
_cell.angle_gamma   90.00
#
_symmetry.space_group_name_H-M   'P 1'
#
loop_
_entity.id
_entity.type
_entity.pdbx_description
1 polymer ?
#
loop_
_entity_poly.entity_id
_entity_poly.type
_entity_poly.pdbx_seq_one_letter_code
_entity_poly.pdbx_strand_id
1 'polypeptide(L)'
;MSPSPLPWTAVIGGAVAAVAITLVLVTLGSGLGLAWVSPVRGDNPSAAGFTITAAAWLIVVQWVAAGLGGFITGRLRTKWVGTHTHEVFFRDTAHGLLT
;
A
#
# COMPACT_ATOMS: atom_id res chain seq x y z
N MET A 1 24.29 -3.76 -19.57
CA MET A 1 23.13 -4.43 -18.96
C MET A 1 22.10 -3.34 -18.72
N SER A 2 21.07 -3.26 -19.55
CA SER A 2 20.06 -2.19 -19.49
C SER A 2 19.35 -2.26 -18.12
N PRO A 3 19.29 -1.19 -17.33
CA PRO A 3 18.53 -1.18 -16.10
C PRO A 3 17.08 -1.56 -16.40
N SER A 4 16.55 -2.57 -15.71
CA SER A 4 15.15 -2.97 -15.89
C SER A 4 14.24 -1.76 -15.60
N PRO A 5 13.27 -1.43 -16.49
CA PRO A 5 12.40 -0.26 -16.34
C PRO A 5 11.57 -0.26 -15.04
N LEU A 6 11.41 -1.43 -14.41
CA LEU A 6 10.61 -1.65 -13.22
C LEU A 6 11.51 -2.05 -12.04
N PRO A 7 11.54 -1.26 -10.94
CA PRO A 7 12.33 -1.59 -9.76
C PRO A 7 11.62 -2.68 -8.93
N TRP A 8 11.80 -3.94 -9.30
CA TRP A 8 11.19 -5.11 -8.63
C TRP A 8 11.47 -5.18 -7.13
N THR A 9 12.65 -4.73 -6.67
CA THR A 9 12.99 -4.68 -5.24
C THR A 9 12.09 -3.73 -4.45
N ALA A 10 11.70 -2.59 -5.05
CA ALA A 10 10.78 -1.65 -4.43
C ALA A 10 9.37 -2.24 -4.29
N VAL A 11 8.90 -2.97 -5.31
CA VAL A 11 7.60 -3.66 -5.31
C VAL A 11 7.56 -4.74 -4.24
N ILE A 12 8.60 -5.58 -4.17
CA ILE A 12 8.69 -6.64 -3.15
C ILE A 12 8.75 -6.03 -1.75
N GLY A 13 9.54 -4.96 -1.55
CA GLY A 13 9.64 -4.28 -0.26
C GLY A 13 8.29 -3.72 0.22
N GLY A 14 7.53 -3.08 -0.66
CA GLY A 14 6.20 -2.61 -0.32
C GLY A 14 5.17 -3.73 -0.11
N ALA A 15 5.27 -4.84 -0.87
CA ALA A 15 4.41 -6.01 -0.67
C ALA A 15 4.65 -6.67 0.70
N VAL A 16 5.91 -6.84 1.11
CA VAL A 16 6.25 -7.37 2.44
C VAL A 16 5.71 -6.47 3.54
N ALA A 17 5.86 -5.15 3.38
CA ALA A 17 5.31 -4.20 4.34
C ALA A 17 3.78 -4.25 4.42
N ALA A 18 3.08 -4.35 3.28
CA ALA A 18 1.63 -4.51 3.23
C ALA A 18 1.20 -5.78 3.98
N VAL A 19 1.83 -6.92 3.71
CA VAL A 19 1.54 -8.19 4.38
C VAL A 19 1.76 -8.11 5.89
N ALA A 20 2.86 -7.50 6.33
CA ALA A 20 3.13 -7.32 7.74
C ALA A 20 2.04 -6.46 8.44
N ILE A 21 1.62 -5.37 7.80
CA ILE A 21 0.56 -4.49 8.32
C ILE A 21 -0.78 -5.24 8.37
N THR A 22 -1.13 -5.99 7.31
CA THR A 22 -2.33 -6.83 7.28
C THR A 22 -2.33 -7.82 8.44
N LEU A 23 -1.23 -8.55 8.67
CA LEU A 23 -1.13 -9.53 9.75
C LEU A 23 -1.38 -8.88 11.11
N VAL A 24 -0.69 -7.76 11.40
CA VAL A 24 -0.85 -7.04 12.67
C VAL A 24 -2.30 -6.61 12.89
N LEU A 25 -2.93 -5.99 11.88
CA LEU A 25 -4.29 -5.47 12.01
C LEU A 25 -5.36 -6.57 12.05
N VAL A 26 -5.16 -7.68 11.34
CA VAL A 26 -6.05 -8.84 11.43
C VAL A 26 -5.95 -9.46 12.81
N THR A 27 -4.74 -9.71 13.32
CA THR A 27 -4.56 -10.26 14.68
C THR A 27 -5.19 -9.36 15.74
N LEU A 28 -5.00 -8.04 15.61
CA LEU A 28 -5.64 -7.07 16.51
C LEU A 28 -7.17 -7.10 16.41
N GLY A 29 -7.72 -7.11 15.19
CA GLY A 29 -9.15 -7.22 14.95
C GLY A 29 -9.77 -8.49 15.51
N SER A 30 -9.09 -9.63 15.35
CA SER A 30 -9.50 -10.90 15.94
C SER A 30 -9.54 -10.83 17.46
N GLY A 31 -8.53 -10.23 18.10
CA GLY A 31 -8.51 -10.03 19.55
C GLY A 31 -9.66 -9.16 20.05
N LEU A 32 -9.94 -8.06 19.37
CA LEU A 32 -11.08 -7.18 19.68
C LEU A 32 -12.43 -7.90 19.50
N GLY A 33 -12.60 -8.65 18.41
CA GLY A 33 -13.81 -9.42 18.15
C GLY A 33 -14.05 -10.52 19.19
N LEU A 34 -13.00 -11.21 19.62
CA LEU A 34 -13.09 -12.22 20.68
C LEU A 34 -13.41 -11.59 22.05
N ALA A 35 -12.92 -10.38 22.34
CA ALA A 35 -13.24 -9.67 23.58
C ALA A 35 -14.71 -9.22 23.66
N TRP A 36 -15.39 -9.08 22.52
CA TRP A 36 -16.82 -8.75 22.43
C TRP A 36 -17.75 -9.95 22.60
N VAL A 37 -17.27 -11.18 22.40
CA VAL A 37 -18.08 -12.39 22.51
C VAL A 37 -17.84 -13.04 23.87
N SER A 38 -18.90 -13.15 24.68
CA SER A 38 -18.85 -13.85 25.97
C SER A 38 -19.33 -15.30 25.85
N PRO A 39 -18.49 -16.29 26.18
CA PRO A 39 -18.91 -17.69 26.20
C PRO A 39 -19.79 -18.04 27.41
N VAL A 40 -19.80 -17.21 28.46
CA VAL A 40 -20.47 -17.53 29.73
C VAL A 40 -21.73 -16.70 29.96
N ARG A 41 -21.73 -15.41 29.61
CA ARG A 41 -22.84 -14.50 29.92
C ARG A 41 -23.97 -14.51 28.88
N GLY A 42 -23.77 -15.13 27.72
CA GLY A 42 -24.79 -15.26 26.67
C GLY A 42 -25.22 -13.96 25.98
N ASP A 43 -24.81 -12.80 26.50
CA ASP A 43 -25.07 -11.47 25.96
C ASP A 43 -24.11 -11.15 24.80
N ASN A 44 -24.33 -11.85 23.69
CA ASN A 44 -23.50 -11.76 22.49
C ASN A 44 -24.15 -10.88 21.43
N PRO A 45 -23.35 -10.17 20.61
CA PRO A 45 -23.89 -9.47 19.46
C PRO A 45 -24.58 -10.43 18.50
N SER A 46 -25.57 -9.93 17.74
CA SER A 46 -26.21 -10.71 16.69
C SER A 46 -25.19 -11.17 15.65
N ALA A 47 -25.36 -12.37 15.11
CA ALA A 47 -24.44 -12.93 14.10
C ALA A 47 -24.29 -12.01 12.87
N ALA A 48 -25.39 -11.36 12.45
CA ALA A 48 -25.38 -10.39 11.37
C ALA A 48 -24.57 -9.13 11.73
N GLY A 49 -24.79 -8.56 12.91
CA GLY A 49 -24.04 -7.38 13.37
C GLY A 49 -22.54 -7.65 13.48
N PHE A 50 -22.18 -8.79 14.08
CA PHE A 50 -20.79 -9.24 14.18
C PHE A 50 -20.15 -9.40 12.79
N THR A 51 -20.84 -10.03 11.85
CA THR A 51 -20.34 -10.26 10.48
C THR A 51 -20.13 -8.94 9.73
N ILE A 52 -21.07 -7.99 9.85
CA ILE A 52 -20.96 -6.66 9.22
C ILE A 52 -19.76 -5.90 9.81
N THR A 53 -19.62 -5.87 11.13
CA THR A 53 -18.49 -5.21 11.79
C THR A 53 -17.16 -5.86 11.40
N ALA A 54 -17.08 -7.18 11.35
CA ALA A 54 -15.90 -7.90 10.88
C ALA A 54 -15.59 -7.54 9.42
N ALA A 55 -16.57 -7.60 8.51
CA ALA A 55 -16.37 -7.25 7.11
C ALA A 55 -15.88 -5.81 6.92
N ALA A 56 -16.48 -4.85 7.64
CA ALA A 56 -16.05 -3.46 7.65
C ALA A 56 -14.60 -3.32 8.16
N TRP A 57 -14.24 -4.04 9.22
CA TRP A 57 -12.87 -4.08 9.73
C TRP A 57 -11.88 -4.59 8.67
N LEU A 58 -12.20 -5.69 7.99
CA LEU A 58 -11.34 -6.25 6.94
C LEU A 58 -11.13 -5.25 5.79
N ILE A 59 -12.16 -4.49 5.39
CA ILE A 59 -12.03 -3.43 4.38
C ILE A 59 -11.02 -2.37 4.84
N VAL A 60 -11.12 -1.91 6.10
CA VAL A 60 -10.19 -0.94 6.68
C VAL A 60 -8.76 -1.49 6.68
N VAL A 61 -8.57 -2.76 7.07
CA VAL A 61 -7.25 -3.40 7.01
C VAL A 61 -6.67 -3.33 5.61
N GLN A 62 -7.45 -3.68 4.58
CA GLN A 62 -6.96 -3.67 3.21
C GLN A 62 -6.64 -2.26 2.71
N TRP A 63 -7.44 -1.26 3.06
CA TRP A 63 -7.15 0.14 2.71
C TRP A 63 -5.84 0.61 3.32
N VAL A 64 -5.64 0.35 4.61
CA VAL A 64 -4.42 0.77 5.32
C VAL A 64 -3.20 0.00 4.77
N ALA A 65 -3.30 -1.32 4.61
CA ALA A 65 -2.20 -2.14 4.11
C ALA A 65 -1.81 -1.77 2.66
N ALA A 66 -2.79 -1.60 1.77
CA ALA A 66 -2.56 -1.20 0.38
C ALA A 66 -1.98 0.22 0.29
N GLY A 67 -2.51 1.15 1.08
CA GLY A 67 -2.03 2.53 1.11
C GLY A 67 -0.57 2.63 1.58
N LEU A 68 -0.24 1.99 2.71
CA LEU A 68 1.12 2.02 3.27
C LEU A 68 2.11 1.21 2.42
N GLY A 69 1.73 0.02 1.95
CA GLY A 69 2.58 -0.79 1.06
C GLY A 69 2.87 -0.10 -0.27
N GLY A 70 1.85 0.56 -0.84
CA GLY A 70 2.00 1.39 -2.04
C GLY A 70 2.88 2.61 -1.80
N PHE A 71 2.72 3.29 -0.66
CA PHE A 71 3.58 4.41 -0.27
C PHE A 71 5.05 4.00 -0.12
N ILE A 72 5.31 2.86 0.53
CA ILE A 72 6.66 2.30 0.68
C ILE A 72 7.24 1.93 -0.69
N THR A 73 6.45 1.27 -1.55
CA THR A 73 6.86 0.98 -2.93
C THR A 73 7.25 2.27 -3.69
N GLY A 74 6.43 3.32 -3.57
CA GLY A 74 6.68 4.61 -4.20
C GLY A 74 7.92 5.33 -3.65
N ARG A 75 8.22 5.17 -2.35
CA ARG A 75 9.43 5.71 -1.71
C ARG A 75 10.70 4.94 -2.09
N LEU A 76 10.60 3.61 -2.24
CA LEU A 76 11.70 2.75 -2.66
C LEU A 76 11.98 2.84 -4.16
N ARG A 77 11.05 3.39 -4.95
CA ARG A 77 11.31 3.75 -6.35
C ARG A 77 12.42 4.81 -6.36
N THR A 78 13.63 4.39 -6.71
CA THR A 78 14.73 5.29 -7.07
C THR A 78 14.21 6.32 -8.06
N LYS A 79 14.19 7.60 -7.67
CA LYS A 79 13.93 8.69 -8.62
C LYS A 79 14.97 8.53 -9.73
N TRP A 80 14.51 8.43 -10.98
CA TRP A 80 15.35 8.73 -12.14
C TRP A 80 15.66 10.24 -12.11
N VAL A 81 16.57 10.67 -11.23
CA VAL A 81 17.13 12.03 -11.22
C VAL A 81 18.24 12.13 -12.27
N GLY A 82 17.98 11.66 -13.50
CA GLY A 82 19.04 11.43 -14.47
C GLY A 82 18.69 11.51 -15.96
N THR A 83 17.47 11.91 -16.33
CA THR A 83 17.03 12.01 -17.74
C THR A 83 15.80 12.93 -17.78
N HIS A 84 15.78 14.20 -18.21
CA HIS A 84 16.63 14.94 -19.14
C HIS A 84 16.50 16.47 -18.86
N THR A 85 17.40 17.08 -18.09
CA THR A 85 17.48 18.56 -18.05
C THR A 85 18.26 19.12 -19.24
N HIS A 86 19.08 18.31 -19.92
CA HIS A 86 19.89 18.74 -21.07
C HIS A 86 19.23 18.51 -22.46
N GLU A 87 18.22 17.63 -22.60
CA GLU A 87 17.59 17.36 -23.90
C GLU A 87 16.54 18.41 -24.28
N VAL A 88 15.85 19.01 -23.29
CA VAL A 88 14.86 20.07 -23.52
C VAL A 88 15.53 21.34 -24.04
N PHE A 89 16.69 21.72 -23.49
CA PHE A 89 17.46 22.90 -23.94
C PHE A 89 18.05 22.70 -25.36
N PHE A 90 18.42 21.47 -25.72
CA PHE A 90 18.90 21.16 -27.07
C PHE A 90 17.80 21.24 -28.13
N ARG A 91 16.57 20.77 -27.81
CA ARG A 91 15.41 20.87 -28.71
C ARG A 91 14.93 22.31 -28.91
N ASP A 92 14.93 23.13 -27.86
CA ASP A 92 14.52 24.54 -27.97
C ASP A 92 15.56 25.39 -28.73
N THR A 93 16.85 25.11 -28.58
CA THR A 93 17.91 25.81 -29.34
C THR A 93 17.91 25.42 -30.82
N ALA A 94 17.60 24.16 -31.14
CA ALA A 94 17.51 23.70 -32.54
C ALA A 94 16.26 24.24 -33.27
N HIS A 95 15.14 24.45 -32.56
CA HIS A 95 13.95 25.06 -33.15
C HIS A 95 14.09 26.57 -33.36
N GLY A 96 14.79 27.29 -32.48
CA GLY A 96 15.06 28.72 -32.64
C GLY A 96 16.07 29.09 -33.74
N LEU A 97 16.78 28.11 -34.31
CA LEU A 97 17.77 28.30 -35.39
C LEU A 97 17.23 27.94 -36.79
N LEU A 98 16.05 27.31 -36.88
CA LEU A 98 15.46 26.79 -38.13
C LEU A 98 14.16 27.50 -38.55
N THR A 99 13.80 28.61 -37.89
CA THR A 99 12.75 29.56 -38.33
C THR A 99 13.34 30.96 -38.39
#